data_AF-A0A5M6CPX2-F1
#
_entry.id   AF-A0A5M6CPX2-F1
#
_cell.length_a   1.000
_cell.length_b   1.000
_cell.length_c   1.000
_cell.angle_alpha   90.00
_cell.angle_beta   90.00
_cell.angle_gamma   90.00
#
_symmetry.space_group_name_H-M   'P 1'
#
loop_
_entity.id
_entity.type
_entity.pdbx_description
1 polymer ?
#
loop_
_entity_poly.entity_id
_entity_poly.type
_entity_poly.pdbx_seq_one_letter_code
_entity_poly.pdbx_strand_id
1 'polypeptide(L)'
;MDNIQLYIDSGNVLRLQFHDAVHPELVPIKADHWNAIYKIYHHQTLFDHGLFSNNYFICKQRKLLIIEEYNRTILDKDSIKTDDDVIKNLRLFDFKSNKTCRFSKLTGGSFLLQKFVDNNFIFSKQYSGKISEFEIDITSTILVDFGKL
;
A
#
# COMPACT_ATOMS: atom_id res chain seq x y z
N MET A 1 14.40 11.68 0.21
CA MET A 1 14.01 10.26 0.21
C MET A 1 14.21 9.72 -1.19
N ASP A 2 14.80 8.54 -1.30
CA ASP A 2 15.19 7.97 -2.59
C ASP A 2 14.03 7.21 -3.26
N ASN A 3 14.10 7.08 -4.58
CA ASN A 3 13.16 6.25 -5.33
C ASN A 3 13.40 4.76 -5.03
N ILE A 4 12.33 3.98 -4.91
CA ILE A 4 12.41 2.54 -4.63
C ILE A 4 12.07 1.77 -5.90
N GLN A 5 12.95 0.88 -6.35
CA GLN A 5 12.68 -0.02 -7.48
C GLN A 5 12.00 -1.31 -6.98
N LEU A 6 10.88 -1.66 -7.61
CA LEU A 6 10.11 -2.85 -7.33
C LEU A 6 10.29 -3.83 -8.51
N TYR A 7 10.96 -4.95 -8.26
CA TYR A 7 11.22 -5.97 -9.27
C TYR A 7 10.22 -7.12 -9.14
N ILE A 8 9.16 -7.11 -9.97
CA ILE A 8 8.10 -8.13 -9.94
C ILE A 8 8.56 -9.34 -10.77
N ASP A 9 8.90 -9.12 -12.04
CA ASP A 9 9.54 -10.10 -12.93
C ASP A 9 10.43 -9.38 -13.97
N SER A 10 10.96 -10.10 -14.96
CA SER A 10 11.85 -9.54 -15.99
C SER A 10 11.19 -8.50 -16.90
N GLY A 11 9.85 -8.46 -16.97
CA GLY A 11 9.10 -7.51 -17.80
C GLY A 11 8.40 -6.40 -17.00
N ASN A 12 8.24 -6.59 -15.69
CA ASN A 12 7.51 -5.68 -14.81
C ASN A 12 8.44 -5.15 -13.72
N VAL A 13 9.01 -3.97 -13.99
CA VAL A 13 9.82 -3.21 -13.02
C VAL A 13 9.15 -1.87 -12.76
N LEU A 14 8.64 -1.69 -11.54
CA LEU A 14 7.98 -0.46 -11.14
C LEU A 14 8.94 0.40 -10.30
N ARG A 15 8.64 1.69 -10.24
CA ARG A 15 9.36 2.66 -9.41
C ARG A 15 8.37 3.38 -8.50
N LEU A 16 8.58 3.25 -7.19
CA LEU A 16 7.97 4.18 -6.22
C LEU A 16 8.81 5.45 -6.23
N GLN A 17 8.22 6.54 -6.69
CA GLN A 17 8.83 7.85 -6.70
C GLN A 17 8.25 8.67 -5.56
N PHE A 18 9.13 9.23 -4.73
CA PHE A 18 8.72 10.09 -3.62
C PHE A 18 7.90 11.27 -4.14
N HIS A 19 6.79 11.55 -3.47
CA HIS A 19 5.84 12.60 -3.84
C HIS A 19 5.74 13.68 -2.77
N ASP A 20 5.45 13.30 -1.54
CA ASP A 20 5.32 14.21 -0.39
C ASP A 20 5.51 13.44 0.92
N ALA A 21 5.55 14.14 2.05
CA ALA A 21 5.48 13.55 3.38
C ALA A 21 4.54 14.35 4.28
N VAL A 22 3.80 13.63 5.13
CA VAL A 22 2.84 14.21 6.08
C VAL A 22 3.16 13.74 7.49
N HIS A 23 3.20 14.67 8.42
CA HIS A 23 3.34 14.41 9.85
C HIS A 23 2.05 14.86 10.55
N PRO A 24 1.45 14.05 11.44
CA PRO A 24 0.25 14.46 12.15
C PRO A 24 0.51 15.60 13.14
N GLU A 25 -0.37 16.60 13.17
CA GLU A 25 -0.14 17.85 13.91
C GLU A 25 0.04 17.67 15.43
N LEU A 26 -0.71 16.75 16.04
CA LEU A 26 -0.81 16.60 17.50
C LEU A 26 0.15 15.55 18.09
N VAL A 27 0.95 14.86 17.25
CA VAL A 27 1.93 13.87 17.73
C VAL A 27 3.32 14.49 17.81
N PRO A 28 4.19 14.07 18.73
CA PRO A 28 5.56 14.57 18.79
C PRO A 28 6.30 14.37 17.47
N ILE A 29 7.17 15.32 17.10
CA ILE A 29 8.01 15.18 15.91
C ILE A 29 9.05 14.08 16.16
N LYS A 30 8.82 12.90 15.60
CA LYS A 30 9.74 11.76 15.57
C LYS A 30 9.67 11.07 14.21
N ALA A 31 10.74 10.38 13.83
CA ALA A 31 10.88 9.78 12.50
C ALA A 31 9.77 8.77 12.16
N ASP A 32 9.26 8.05 13.16
CA ASP A 32 8.20 7.05 13.05
C ASP A 32 6.79 7.63 12.78
N HIS A 33 6.59 8.93 13.05
CA HIS A 33 5.32 9.61 12.78
C HIS A 33 5.26 10.27 11.39
N TRP A 34 6.34 10.23 10.60
CA TRP A 34 6.33 10.75 9.23
C TRP A 34 5.77 9.73 8.24
N ASN A 35 4.72 10.13 7.53
CA ASN A 35 4.08 9.33 6.49
C ASN A 35 4.61 9.74 5.12
N ALA A 36 5.58 8.99 4.60
CA ALA A 36 6.11 9.19 3.25
C ALA A 36 5.14 8.69 2.18
N ILE A 37 4.84 9.55 1.21
CA ILE A 37 3.87 9.30 0.15
C ILE A 37 4.61 9.14 -1.17
N TYR A 38 4.28 8.07 -1.90
CA TYR A 38 4.88 7.70 -3.16
C TYR A 38 3.84 7.60 -4.28
N LYS A 39 4.29 7.85 -5.51
CA LYS A 39 3.58 7.55 -6.75
C LYS A 39 4.28 6.39 -7.46
N ILE A 40 3.49 5.49 -8.05
CA ILE A 40 4.02 4.31 -8.74
C ILE A 40 4.12 4.56 -10.25
N TYR A 41 5.30 4.32 -10.82
CA TYR A 41 5.59 4.49 -12.23
C TYR A 41 6.04 3.17 -12.85
N HIS A 42 5.70 2.95 -14.10
CA HIS A 42 6.33 1.96 -14.96
C HIS A 42 7.17 2.72 -15.99
N HIS A 43 8.50 2.55 -15.93
CA HIS A 43 9.44 3.42 -16.62
C HIS A 43 9.25 4.92 -16.24
N GLN A 44 8.75 5.74 -17.16
CA GLN A 44 8.45 7.16 -16.95
C GLN A 44 6.95 7.46 -16.90
N THR A 45 6.11 6.45 -17.10
CA THR A 45 4.66 6.61 -17.17
C THR A 45 4.06 6.29 -15.80
N LEU A 46 3.14 7.14 -15.35
CA LEU A 46 2.38 6.87 -14.13
C LEU A 46 1.60 5.57 -14.32
N PHE A 47 1.80 4.61 -13.41
CA PHE A 47 1.22 3.27 -13.53
C PHE A 47 -0.18 3.20 -12.91
N ASP A 48 -0.39 3.84 -11.75
CA ASP A 48 -1.67 3.92 -11.07
C ASP A 48 -1.78 5.27 -10.34
N HIS A 49 -2.99 5.81 -10.24
CA HIS A 49 -3.26 7.13 -9.64
C HIS A 49 -3.26 7.14 -8.10
N GLY A 50 -3.09 5.99 -7.46
CA GLY A 50 -3.01 5.83 -6.01
C GLY A 50 -1.89 6.63 -5.34
N LEU A 51 -1.92 6.65 -4.01
CA LEU A 51 -0.91 7.24 -3.15
C LEU A 51 -0.40 6.14 -2.25
N PHE A 52 0.89 5.82 -2.30
CA PHE A 52 1.41 4.59 -1.70
C PHE A 52 2.38 4.89 -0.58
N SER A 53 2.45 4.00 0.40
CA SER A 53 3.59 3.98 1.34
C SER A 53 4.74 3.15 0.75
N ASN A 54 5.86 3.07 1.47
CA ASN A 54 6.96 2.17 1.14
C ASN A 54 6.80 0.76 1.75
N ASN A 55 5.65 0.45 2.37
CA ASN A 55 5.35 -0.90 2.87
C ASN A 55 4.69 -1.73 1.77
N TYR A 56 5.42 -2.73 1.27
CA TYR A 56 4.95 -3.59 0.20
C TYR A 56 5.47 -5.04 0.35
N PHE A 57 4.86 -5.95 -0.39
CA PHE A 57 5.26 -7.34 -0.56
C PHE A 57 5.22 -7.73 -2.03
N ILE A 58 6.23 -8.46 -2.50
CA ILE A 58 6.31 -8.97 -3.87
C ILE A 58 6.39 -10.49 -3.85
N CYS A 59 5.47 -11.15 -4.52
CA CYS A 59 5.53 -12.60 -4.80
C CYS A 59 5.94 -12.82 -6.26
N LYS A 60 7.24 -13.03 -6.51
CA LYS A 60 7.77 -13.18 -7.88
C LYS A 60 7.20 -14.40 -8.61
N GLN A 61 7.00 -15.51 -7.91
CA GLN A 61 6.47 -16.76 -8.49
C GLN A 61 5.06 -16.57 -9.07
N ARG A 62 4.27 -15.69 -8.46
CA ARG A 62 2.89 -15.40 -8.90
C ARG A 62 2.76 -14.07 -9.63
N LYS A 63 3.86 -13.31 -9.75
CA LYS A 63 3.87 -11.95 -10.31
C LYS A 63 2.85 -11.05 -9.62
N LEU A 64 2.92 -10.98 -8.29
CA LEU A 64 2.03 -10.16 -7.48
C LEU A 64 2.80 -9.05 -6.78
N LEU A 65 2.22 -7.85 -6.76
CA LEU A 65 2.60 -6.76 -5.85
C LEU A 65 1.43 -6.49 -4.90
N ILE A 66 1.71 -6.40 -3.61
CA ILE A 66 0.79 -5.86 -2.62
C ILE A 66 1.47 -4.68 -1.96
N ILE A 67 0.76 -3.57 -1.84
CA ILE A 67 1.32 -2.34 -1.32
C ILE A 67 0.27 -1.59 -0.50
N GLU A 68 0.68 -0.90 0.56
CA GLU A 68 -0.20 0.00 1.26
C GLU A 68 -0.52 1.23 0.40
N GLU A 69 -1.81 1.53 0.29
CA GLU A 69 -2.34 2.71 -0.39
C GLU A 69 -3.02 3.62 0.64
N TYR A 70 -2.60 4.87 0.70
CA TYR A 70 -3.27 5.91 1.48
C TYR A 70 -4.62 6.28 0.84
N ASN A 71 -5.60 6.59 1.68
CA ASN A 71 -6.77 7.34 1.24
C ASN A 71 -6.32 8.74 0.74
N ARG A 72 -7.02 9.29 -0.25
CA ARG A 72 -6.74 10.63 -0.79
C ARG A 72 -6.82 11.74 0.25
N THR A 73 -7.55 11.53 1.36
CA THR A 73 -7.59 12.45 2.50
C THR A 73 -6.20 12.74 3.08
N ILE A 74 -5.20 11.87 2.87
CA ILE A 74 -3.81 12.12 3.31
C ILE A 74 -3.21 13.42 2.74
N LEU A 75 -3.72 13.92 1.61
CA LEU A 75 -3.25 15.17 1.00
C LEU A 75 -3.85 16.42 1.67
N ASP A 76 -4.92 16.25 2.44
CA ASP A 76 -5.53 17.32 3.24
C ASP A 76 -4.83 17.36 4.61
N LYS A 77 -3.71 18.08 4.66
CA LYS A 77 -2.82 18.12 5.85
C LYS A 77 -3.53 18.62 7.10
N ASP A 78 -4.54 19.49 6.95
CA ASP A 78 -5.33 20.03 8.06
C ASP A 78 -6.27 18.97 8.69
N SER A 79 -6.54 17.88 7.96
CA SER A 79 -7.36 16.76 8.44
C SER A 79 -6.56 15.71 9.22
N ILE A 80 -5.22 15.75 9.19
CA ILE A 80 -4.34 14.74 9.79
C ILE A 80 -3.79 15.27 11.12
N LYS A 81 -4.49 14.99 12.21
CA LYS A 81 -4.13 15.45 13.56
C LYS A 81 -3.35 14.41 14.33
N THR A 82 -3.69 13.14 14.15
CA THR A 82 -3.11 11.99 14.86
C THR A 82 -2.76 10.87 13.88
N ASP A 83 -2.00 9.86 14.32
CA ASP A 83 -1.69 8.69 13.48
C ASP A 83 -2.94 7.91 13.06
N ASP A 84 -4.02 8.00 13.84
CA ASP A 84 -5.29 7.30 13.57
C ASP A 84 -6.07 7.94 12.40
N ASP A 85 -5.82 9.22 12.10
CA ASP A 85 -6.42 9.93 10.95
C ASP A 85 -5.82 9.49 9.61
N VAL A 86 -4.67 8.81 9.65
CA VAL A 86 -4.00 8.26 8.47
C VAL A 86 -4.69 6.95 8.06
N ILE A 87 -5.58 7.05 7.08
CA ILE A 87 -6.31 5.89 6.56
C ILE A 87 -5.49 5.22 5.46
N LYS A 88 -5.14 3.95 5.68
CA LYS A 88 -4.47 3.08 4.71
C LYS A 88 -5.36 1.92 4.28
N ASN A 89 -5.18 1.46 3.06
CA ASN A 89 -5.74 0.25 2.48
C ASN A 89 -4.60 -0.64 1.96
N LEU A 90 -4.89 -1.91 1.67
CA LEU A 90 -3.99 -2.73 0.87
C LEU A 90 -4.46 -2.73 -0.58
N ARG A 91 -3.54 -2.46 -1.50
CA ARG A 91 -3.76 -2.56 -2.94
C ARG A 91 -2.98 -3.73 -3.48
N LEU A 92 -3.65 -4.62 -4.21
CA LEU A 92 -3.03 -5.76 -4.87
C LEU A 92 -3.01 -5.52 -6.37
N PHE A 93 -1.90 -5.87 -7.00
CA PHE A 93 -1.70 -5.90 -8.44
C PHE A 93 -1.26 -7.33 -8.83
N ASP A 94 -2.11 -8.02 -9.57
CA ASP A 94 -1.80 -9.30 -10.24
C ASP A 94 -1.42 -9.08 -11.70
N PHE A 95 -0.12 -9.17 -11.98
CA PHE A 95 0.46 -8.98 -13.32
C PHE A 95 0.24 -10.18 -14.23
N LYS A 96 -0.13 -11.36 -13.70
CA LYS A 96 -0.45 -12.53 -14.52
C LYS A 96 -1.85 -12.41 -15.11
N SER A 97 -2.82 -11.94 -14.31
CA SER A 97 -4.20 -11.76 -14.76
C SER A 97 -4.52 -10.35 -15.26
N ASN A 98 -3.59 -9.41 -15.10
CA ASN A 98 -3.77 -7.98 -15.40
C ASN A 98 -4.88 -7.33 -14.56
N LYS A 99 -4.99 -7.70 -13.27
CA LYS A 99 -6.05 -7.22 -12.39
C LYS A 99 -5.57 -6.64 -11.06
N THR A 100 -6.35 -5.69 -10.54
CA THR A 100 -6.17 -5.10 -9.22
C THR A 100 -7.38 -5.33 -8.32
N CYS A 101 -7.15 -5.30 -7.02
CA CYS A 101 -8.20 -5.08 -6.04
C CYS A 101 -7.69 -4.22 -4.89
N ARG A 102 -8.64 -3.65 -4.15
CA ARG A 102 -8.37 -2.90 -2.92
C ARG A 102 -9.01 -3.66 -1.76
N PHE A 103 -8.26 -3.82 -0.70
CA PHE A 103 -8.72 -4.39 0.56
C PHE A 103 -8.72 -3.32 1.63
N SER A 104 -9.88 -3.13 2.24
CA SER A 104 -10.04 -2.28 3.41
C SER A 104 -10.95 -3.01 4.38
N LYS A 105 -10.46 -3.33 5.58
CA LYS A 105 -11.34 -3.83 6.65
C LYS A 105 -11.35 -2.94 7.88
N LEU A 106 -10.43 -1.98 8.01
CA LEU A 106 -10.35 -1.05 9.16
C LEU A 106 -9.64 0.26 8.80
N THR A 107 -10.02 1.38 9.42
CA THR A 107 -9.33 2.69 9.37
C THR A 107 -8.10 2.75 10.30
N GLY A 108 -7.18 3.70 10.08
CA GLY A 108 -5.98 3.96 10.91
C GLY A 108 -4.86 2.90 10.84
N GLY A 109 -3.68 3.15 11.42
CA GLY A 109 -2.62 2.15 11.61
C GLY A 109 -1.89 1.66 10.36
N SER A 110 -0.84 0.85 10.56
CA SER A 110 -0.04 0.25 9.47
C SER A 110 -0.28 -1.26 9.37
N PHE A 111 -0.27 -1.75 8.13
CA PHE A 111 -0.29 -3.15 7.78
C PHE A 111 1.15 -3.68 7.76
N LEU A 112 1.38 -4.74 8.53
CA LEU A 112 2.56 -5.58 8.41
C LEU A 112 2.15 -6.86 7.65
N LEU A 113 2.60 -6.97 6.41
CA LEU A 113 2.38 -8.16 5.59
C LEU A 113 3.27 -9.29 6.13
N GLN A 114 2.68 -10.33 6.70
CA GLN A 114 3.43 -11.39 7.39
C GLN A 114 3.79 -12.55 6.47
N LYS A 115 2.80 -13.13 5.76
CA LYS A 115 3.01 -14.34 4.95
C LYS A 115 1.94 -14.53 3.89
N PHE A 116 2.29 -15.36 2.91
CA PHE A 116 1.39 -15.84 1.87
C PHE A 116 1.35 -17.37 1.90
N VAL A 117 0.17 -17.96 2.12
CA VAL A 117 -0.04 -19.41 2.26
C VAL A 117 -1.30 -19.81 1.48
N ASP A 118 -1.21 -20.78 0.57
CA ASP A 118 -2.36 -21.41 -0.09
C ASP A 118 -3.42 -20.46 -0.68
N ASN A 119 -2.99 -19.36 -1.32
CA ASN A 119 -3.83 -18.28 -1.87
C ASN A 119 -4.37 -17.28 -0.86
N ASN A 120 -3.98 -17.39 0.41
CA ASN A 120 -4.35 -16.45 1.45
C ASN A 120 -3.16 -15.56 1.83
N PHE A 121 -3.43 -14.26 1.88
CA PHE A 121 -2.53 -13.29 2.46
C PHE A 121 -2.86 -13.10 3.93
N ILE A 122 -1.85 -13.24 4.78
CA ILE A 122 -1.96 -12.97 6.20
C ILE A 122 -1.17 -11.70 6.49
N PHE A 123 -1.88 -10.72 7.04
CA PHE A 123 -1.29 -9.48 7.51
C PHE A 123 -1.71 -9.23 8.94
N SER A 124 -0.83 -8.60 9.70
CA SER A 124 -1.19 -8.00 10.96
C SER A 124 -1.36 -6.50 10.79
N LYS A 125 -2.28 -5.93 11.54
CA LYS A 125 -2.48 -4.48 11.62
C LYS A 125 -2.25 -4.06 13.05
N GLN A 126 -1.38 -3.07 13.26
CA GLN A 126 -1.19 -2.46 14.56
C GLN A 126 -2.06 -1.20 14.64
N TYR A 127 -2.93 -1.14 15.64
CA TYR A 127 -3.82 -0.01 15.90
C TYR A 127 -4.00 0.20 17.41
N SER A 128 -3.73 1.41 17.90
CA SER A 128 -3.82 1.79 19.32
C SER A 128 -3.18 0.77 20.29
N GLY A 129 -1.99 0.25 19.95
CA GLY A 129 -1.26 -0.73 20.78
C GLY A 129 -1.79 -2.17 20.71
N LYS A 130 -2.82 -2.45 19.90
CA LYS A 130 -3.31 -3.80 19.63
C LYS A 130 -2.84 -4.26 18.26
N ILE A 131 -2.46 -5.54 18.16
CA ILE A 131 -2.16 -6.20 16.91
C ILE A 131 -3.33 -7.12 16.58
N SER A 132 -3.92 -6.97 15.41
CA SER A 132 -4.95 -7.86 14.89
C SER A 132 -4.48 -8.50 13.60
N GLU A 133 -4.67 -9.81 13.46
CA GLU A 133 -4.34 -10.55 12.25
C GLU A 133 -5.57 -10.71 11.36
N PHE A 134 -5.34 -10.64 10.06
CA PHE A 134 -6.37 -10.73 9.05
C PHE A 134 -5.90 -11.64 7.93
N GLU A 135 -6.83 -12.45 7.45
CA GLU A 135 -6.65 -13.33 6.31
C GLU A 135 -7.50 -12.82 5.13
N ILE A 136 -6.87 -12.74 3.96
CA ILE A 136 -7.52 -12.38 2.71
C ILE A 136 -7.28 -13.48 1.69
N ASP A 137 -8.37 -14.06 1.21
CA ASP A 137 -8.39 -14.96 0.07
C ASP A 137 -8.47 -14.17 -1.24
N ILE A 138 -7.50 -14.40 -2.13
CA ILE A 138 -7.43 -13.71 -3.42
C ILE A 138 -8.51 -14.21 -4.38
N THR A 139 -8.98 -15.46 -4.22
CA THR A 139 -9.93 -16.09 -5.16
C THR A 139 -11.36 -15.56 -5.01
N SER A 140 -11.73 -15.14 -3.80
CA SER A 140 -13.05 -14.57 -3.50
C SER A 140 -13.14 -13.05 -3.72
N THR A 141 -12.06 -12.40 -4.18
CA THR A 141 -12.01 -10.95 -4.31
C THR A 141 -12.43 -10.48 -5.71
N ILE A 142 -13.21 -9.40 -5.78
CA ILE A 142 -13.55 -8.75 -7.05
C ILE A 142 -12.30 -8.08 -7.61
N LEU A 143 -11.76 -8.69 -8.68
CA LEU A 143 -10.60 -8.20 -9.41
C LEU A 143 -11.06 -7.35 -10.61
N VAL A 144 -10.49 -6.16 -10.78
CA VAL A 144 -10.78 -5.24 -11.91
C VAL A 144 -9.54 -5.06 -12.79
N ASP A 145 -9.71 -4.86 -14.10
CA ASP A 145 -8.58 -4.76 -15.05
C ASP A 145 -7.69 -3.53 -14.82
N PHE A 146 -6.37 -3.67 -15.00
CA PHE A 146 -5.47 -2.52 -15.12
C PHE A 146 -5.77 -1.75 -16.41
N GLY A 147 -6.13 -0.47 -16.31
CA GLY A 147 -6.32 0.41 -17.49
C GLY A 147 -7.75 0.89 -17.76
N LYS A 148 -8.71 0.66 -16.84
CA LYS A 148 -10.05 1.28 -16.87
C LYS A 148 -10.35 2.16 -15.64
N LEU A 149 -9.32 2.74 -15.01
CA LEU A 149 -9.45 3.71 -13.92
C LEU A 149 -8.91 5.08 -14.34
#